data_AF-X0PJY0-F1
#
_entry.id   AF-X0PJY0-F1
#
_cell.length_a   1.000
_cell.length_b   1.000
_cell.length_c   1.000
_cell.angle_alpha   90.00
_cell.angle_beta   90.00
_cell.angle_gamma   90.00
#
_symmetry.space_group_name_H-M   'P 1'
#
loop_
_entity.id
_entity.type
_entity.pdbx_description
1 polymer ?
#
loop_
_entity_poly.entity_id
_entity_poly.type
_entity_poly.pdbx_seq_one_letter_code
_entity_poly.pdbx_strand_id
1 'polypeptide(L)' 'MHVAVGDRLHVQGRVVGVHETTAEVVEVHGENGEPPYLVRYDDGHEALVFPGSDAWVEHPKS' A
#
# COMPACT_ATOMS: atom_id res chain seq x y z
N MET A 1 -10.10 2.79 6.48
CA MET A 1 -9.45 2.52 5.18
C MET A 1 -9.72 1.06 4.91
N HIS A 2 -10.53 0.72 3.91
CA HIS A 2 -10.79 -0.67 3.55
C HIS A 2 -9.91 -1.00 2.37
N VAL A 3 -8.99 -1.95 2.55
CA VAL A 3 -8.07 -2.39 1.51
C VAL A 3 -8.45 -3.79 1.07
N ALA A 4 -8.41 -4.02 -0.23
CA ALA A 4 -8.59 -5.31 -0.87
C ALA A 4 -7.34 -5.69 -1.69
N VAL A 5 -7.21 -6.98 -1.97
CA VAL A 5 -6.18 -7.48 -2.88
C VAL A 5 -6.42 -6.92 -4.28
N GLY A 6 -5.34 -6.43 -4.91
CA GLY A 6 -5.35 -5.75 -6.21
C GLY A 6 -5.44 -4.22 -6.11
N ASP A 7 -5.70 -3.67 -4.92
CA ASP A 7 -5.62 -2.23 -4.68
C ASP A 7 -4.19 -1.72 -4.74
N ARG A 8 -3.99 -0.42 -5.04
CA ARG A 8 -2.67 0.21 -5.02
C ARG A 8 -2.48 1.03 -3.76
N LEU A 9 -1.47 0.70 -2.97
CA LEU A 9 -1.05 1.45 -1.80
C LEU A 9 -0.07 2.55 -2.23
N HIS A 10 -0.36 3.79 -1.85
CA HIS A 10 0.51 4.95 -2.03
C HIS A 10 1.01 5.37 -0.65
N VAL A 11 2.32 5.55 -0.52
CA VAL A 11 2.95 6.05 0.71
C VAL A 11 3.72 7.32 0.36
N GLN A 12 3.31 8.45 0.94
CA GLN A 12 4.01 9.71 0.76
C GLN A 12 5.25 9.73 1.65
N GLY A 13 6.42 9.91 1.04
CA GLY A 13 7.66 10.14 1.78
C GLY A 13 7.53 11.40 2.66
N ARG A 14 7.81 11.26 3.96
CA ARG A 14 7.71 12.35 4.95
C ARG A 14 8.72 13.48 4.74
N VAL A 15 9.71 13.28 3.87
CA VAL A 15 10.79 14.23 3.56
C VAL A 15 10.63 14.77 2.15
N VAL A 16 10.69 16.09 2.00
CA VAL A 16 10.65 16.77 0.70
C VAL A 16 11.77 16.24 -0.20
N GLY A 17 11.40 15.70 -1.37
CA GLY A 17 12.33 15.10 -2.34
C GLY A 17 12.37 13.56 -2.31
N VAL A 18 11.74 12.91 -1.32
CA VAL A 18 11.51 11.47 -1.37
C VAL A 18 10.31 11.21 -2.28
N HIS A 19 10.50 10.33 -3.26
CA HIS A 19 9.44 9.99 -4.21
C HIS A 19 8.32 9.24 -3.48
N GLU A 20 7.09 9.50 -3.88
CA GLU A 20 5.95 8.66 -3.51
C GLU A 20 6.29 7.21 -3.88
N THR A 21 6.09 6.30 -2.94
CA THR A 21 6.26 4.88 -3.21
C THR A 21 4.89 4.27 -3.45
N THR A 22 4.74 3.56 -4.55
CA THR A 22 3.52 2.84 -4.91
C THR A 22 3.77 1.34 -4.94
N ALA A 23 2.80 0.57 -4.47
CA ALA A 23 2.86 -0.88 -4.46
C ALA A 23 1.44 -1.47 -4.60
N GLU A 24 1.32 -2.60 -5.26
CA GLU A 24 0.07 -3.36 -5.34
C GLU A 24 -0.10 -4.19 -4.07
N VAL A 25 -1.29 -4.15 -3.47
CA VAL A 25 -1.64 -5.00 -2.32
C VAL A 25 -1.93 -6.40 -2.82
N VAL A 26 -1.10 -7.36 -2.44
CA VAL A 26 -1.25 -8.77 -2.83
C VAL A 26 -1.90 -9.61 -1.72
N GLU A 27 -1.75 -9.21 -0.45
CA GLU A 27 -2.46 -9.81 0.68
C GLU A 27 -2.83 -8.77 1.75
N VAL A 28 -3.94 -9.00 2.44
CA VAL A 28 -4.39 -8.18 3.57
C VAL A 28 -4.52 -9.07 4.80
N HIS A 29 -3.74 -8.78 5.84
CA HIS A 29 -3.68 -9.62 7.05
C HIS A 29 -4.48 -9.07 8.22
N GLY A 30 -4.78 -7.77 8.23
CA GLY A 30 -5.62 -7.18 9.29
C GLY A 30 -7.10 -7.43 9.04
N GLU A 31 -7.86 -7.46 10.14
CA GLU A 31 -9.29 -7.65 10.09
C GLU A 31 -9.97 -6.49 9.35
N ASN A 32 -11.03 -6.78 8.60
CA ASN A 32 -11.82 -5.78 7.86
C ASN A 32 -11.03 -4.92 6.87
N GLY A 33 -9.86 -5.36 6.42
CA GLY A 33 -9.04 -4.60 5.47
C GLY A 33 -8.03 -3.67 6.14
N GLU A 34 -7.72 -3.88 7.41
CA GLU A 34 -6.69 -3.13 8.16
C GLU A 34 -5.27 -3.67 7.93
N PRO A 35 -4.22 -2.88 8.24
CA PRO A 35 -2.84 -3.35 8.19
C PRO A 35 -2.57 -4.54 9.13
N PRO A 36 -1.50 -5.32 8.88
CA PRO A 36 -0.50 -5.14 7.82
C PRO A 36 -0.95 -5.66 6.44
N TYR A 37 -0.29 -5.13 5.40
CA TYR A 37 -0.51 -5.53 4.02
C TYR A 37 0.78 -6.12 3.45
N LEU A 38 0.67 -7.25 2.75
CA LEU A 38 1.75 -7.68 1.87
C LEU A 38 1.56 -6.93 0.55
N VAL A 39 2.58 -6.19 0.14
CA VAL A 39 2.56 -5.43 -1.10
C VAL A 39 3.67 -5.85 -2.02
N ARG A 40 3.45 -5.68 -3.32
CA ARG A 40 4.43 -5.90 -4.38
C ARG A 40 4.74 -4.57 -5.07
N TYR A 41 6.01 -4.18 -5.07
CA TYR A 41 6.49 -2.99 -5.77
C TYR A 41 6.66 -3.26 -7.27
N ASP A 42 6.77 -2.20 -8.06
CA ASP A 42 6.92 -2.28 -9.53
C ASP A 42 8.23 -2.99 -9.97
N ASP A 43 9.23 -3.08 -9.10
CA ASP A 43 10.47 -3.84 -9.31
C ASP A 43 10.32 -5.36 -9.02
N GLY A 44 9.13 -5.78 -8.58
CA GLY A 44 8.79 -7.15 -8.22
C GLY A 44 9.16 -7.54 -6.78
N HIS A 45 9.74 -6.63 -6.00
CA HIS A 45 10.02 -6.88 -4.58
C HIS A 45 8.71 -6.92 -3.77
N GLU A 46 8.61 -7.86 -2.83
CA GLU A 46 7.48 -7.96 -1.91
C GLU A 46 7.89 -7.58 -0.50
N ALA A 47 7.05 -6.82 0.19
CA ALA A 47 7.30 -6.43 1.58
C ALA A 47 6.01 -6.35 2.39
N LEU A 48 6.12 -6.65 3.68
CA LEU A 48 5.05 -6.41 4.64
C LEU A 48 5.09 -4.94 5.07
N VAL A 49 4.01 -4.21 4.81
CA VAL A 49 3.90 -2.78 5.06
C VAL A 49 2.87 -2.52 6.17
N PHE A 50 3.25 -1.61 7.06
CA PHE A 50 2.42 -1.06 8.12
C PHE A 50 2.23 0.43 7.83
N PRO A 51 1.25 0.81 6.99
CA PRO A 51 1.07 2.18 6.59
C PRO A 51 0.69 3.07 7.78
N GLY A 52 1.27 4.26 7.81
CA GLY A 52 0.90 5.33 8.73
C GLY A 52 -0.22 6.21 8.16
N SER A 53 -0.41 7.38 8.78
CA SER A 53 -1.39 8.38 8.33
C SER A 53 -1.04 9.05 7.00
N ASP A 54 0.16 8.83 6.50
CA ASP A 54 0.73 9.33 5.24
C ASP A 54 0.51 8.38 4.05
N ALA A 55 -0.25 7.32 4.26
CA ALA A 55 -0.60 6.37 3.22
C ALA A 55 -2.08 6.42 2.85
N TRP A 56 -2.37 6.20 1.57
CA TRP A 56 -3.73 6.04 1.06
C TRP A 56 -3.78 4.93 0.03
N VAL A 57 -4.99 4.48 -0.28
CA VAL A 57 -5.23 3.42 -1.27
C VAL A 57 -5.96 4.00 -2.46
N GLU A 58 -5.48 3.65 -3.64
CA GLU A 58 -6.18 3.81 -4.90
C GLU A 58 -6.82 2.48 -5.28
N HIS A 59 -8.15 2.49 -5.42
CA HIS A 59 -8.90 1.37 -5.98
C HIS A 59 -8.90 1.54 -7.51
N PRO A 60 -8.26 0.65 -8.28
CA PRO A 60 -8.31 0.74 -9.73
C PRO A 60 -9.77 0.65 -10.18
N LYS A 61 -10.23 1.67 -10.91
CA LYS A 61 -11.59 1.69 -11.45
C LYS A 61 -11.71 0.58 -12.50
N SER A 62 -12.68 -0.31 -12.29
CA SER A 62 -13.08 -1.36 -13.24
C SER A 62 -13.46 -0.82 -14.62
#